data_AF-A0A949J1J1-F1
#
_entry.id   AF-A0A949J1J1-F1
#
_cell.length_a   1.000
_cell.length_b   1.000
_cell.length_c   1.000
_cell.angle_alpha   90.00
_cell.angle_beta   90.00
_cell.angle_gamma   90.00
#
_symmetry.space_group_name_H-M   'P 1'
#
loop_
_entity.id
_entity.type
_entity.pdbx_description
1 polymer ?
#
loop_
_entity_poly.entity_id
_entity_poly.type
_entity_poly.pdbx_seq_one_letter_code
_entity_poly.pdbx_strand_id
1 'polypeptide(L)' 'MQSPRFTLSKEDIIKWLHNAVIFLAPAALVFLVALRNTGSSHQAFIVLYMWALNTAIDLLRKFIDGPVQ' A
#
# COMPACT_ATOMS: atom_id res chain seq x y z
N MET A 1 7.16 -27.62 11.83
CA MET A 1 7.18 -26.26 11.26
C MET A 1 6.79 -26.38 9.80
N GLN A 2 5.61 -25.88 9.41
CA GLN A 2 5.22 -25.85 8.00
C GLN A 2 6.08 -24.81 7.29
N SER A 3 6.71 -25.16 6.17
CA SER A 3 7.47 -24.21 5.35
C SER A 3 6.55 -23.07 4.93
N PRO A 4 6.98 -21.79 4.98
CA PRO A 4 6.22 -20.71 4.36
C PRO A 4 6.01 -21.05 2.89
N ARG A 5 4.79 -21.41 2.52
CA ARG A 5 4.43 -21.62 1.12
C ARG A 5 4.26 -20.24 0.54
N PHE A 6 5.26 -19.78 -0.20
CA PHE A 6 5.19 -18.56 -1.01
C PHE A 6 4.06 -18.71 -2.04
N THR A 7 2.84 -18.27 -1.71
CA THR A 7 1.68 -18.44 -2.59
C THR A 7 0.78 -17.20 -2.53
N LEU A 8 0.98 -16.27 -3.47
CA LEU A 8 -0.05 -15.29 -3.82
C LEU A 8 -0.97 -15.94 -4.85
N SER A 9 -2.22 -16.22 -4.47
CA SER A 9 -3.24 -16.60 -5.46
C SER A 9 -3.64 -15.38 -6.30
N LYS A 10 -4.20 -15.60 -7.49
CA LYS A 10 -4.75 -14.50 -8.30
C LYS A 10 -5.82 -13.71 -7.54
N GLU A 11 -6.62 -14.40 -6.72
CA GLU A 11 -7.67 -13.79 -5.90
C GLU A 11 -7.07 -12.86 -4.83
N ASP A 12 -5.96 -13.24 -4.21
CA ASP A 12 -5.29 -12.41 -3.20
C ASP A 12 -4.69 -11.15 -3.81
N ILE A 13 -4.15 -11.23 -5.03
CA ILE A 13 -3.63 -10.06 -5.76
C ILE A 13 -4.78 -9.10 -6.09
N ILE A 14 -5.93 -9.61 -6.53
CA ILE A 14 -7.11 -8.78 -6.84
C ILE A 14 -7.60 -8.08 -5.56
N LYS A 15 -7.71 -8.80 -4.44
CA LYS A 15 -8.09 -8.24 -3.14
C LYS A 15 -7.08 -7.18 -2.67
N TRP A 16 -5.79 -7.46 -2.79
CA TRP A 16 -4.73 -6.51 -2.46
C TRP A 16 -4.83 -5.24 -3.31
N LEU A 17 -5.02 -5.38 -4.62
CA LEU A 17 -5.13 -4.23 -5.53
C LEU A 17 -6.37 -3.39 -5.21
N HIS A 18 -7.50 -4.04 -4.92
CA HIS A 18 -8.72 -3.35 -4.50
C HIS A 18 -8.47 -2.55 -3.22
N ASN A 19 -7.85 -3.14 -2.21
CA ASN A 19 -7.50 -2.46 -0.97
C ASN A 19 -6.52 -1.30 -1.21
N ALA A 20 -5.49 -1.51 -2.03
CA ALA A 20 -4.54 -0.47 -2.41
C ALA A 20 -5.24 0.75 -3.00
N VAL A 21 -6.20 0.54 -3.91
CA VAL A 21 -7.00 1.62 -4.53
C VAL A 21 -7.90 2.31 -3.51
N ILE A 22 -8.56 1.57 -2.61
CA ILE A 22 -9.37 2.19 -1.53
C ILE A 22 -8.50 3.08 -0.65
N PHE A 23 -7.31 2.61 -0.26
CA PHE A 23 -6.40 3.36 0.60
C PHE A 23 -5.63 4.47 -0.14
N LEU A 24 -5.68 4.53 -1.47
CA LEU A 24 -5.14 5.64 -2.24
C LEU A 24 -5.94 6.93 -2.01
N ALA A 25 -7.27 6.84 -1.86
CA ALA A 25 -8.13 8.00 -1.66
C ALA A 25 -7.74 8.85 -0.43
N PRO A 26 -7.60 8.29 0.80
CA PRO A 26 -7.14 9.06 1.94
C PRO A 26 -5.69 9.56 1.77
N ALA A 27 -4.80 8.78 1.15
CA ALA A 27 -3.42 9.23 0.87
C ALA A 27 -3.39 10.44 -0.08
N ALA A 28 -4.23 10.43 -1.12
CA ALA A 28 -4.39 11.54 -2.05
C ALA A 28 -5.00 12.77 -1.38
N LEU A 29 -5.96 12.60 -0.46
CA LEU A 29 -6.51 13.72 0.31
C LEU A 29 -5.43 14.37 1.18
N VAL A 30 -4.64 13.58 1.89
CA VAL A 30 -3.53 14.10 2.70
C VAL A 30 -2.47 14.77 1.82
N PHE A 31 -2.17 14.21 0.64
CA PHE A 31 -1.30 14.86 -0.34
C PHE A 31 -1.81 16.25 -0.76
N LEU A 32 -3.10 16.38 -1.08
CA LEU A 32 -3.70 17.66 -1.47
C LEU A 32 -3.67 18.68 -0.32
N VAL A 33 -3.94 18.22 0.91
CA VAL A 33 -3.86 19.07 2.11
C VAL A 33 -2.42 19.51 2.36
N ALA A 34 -1.44 18.60 2.24
CA ALA A 34 -0.03 18.92 2.39
C ALA A 34 0.42 19.94 1.33
N LEU A 35 0.03 19.73 0.06
CA LEU A 35 0.35 20.65 -1.04
C LEU A 35 -0.22 22.06 -0.78
N ARG A 36 -1.45 22.14 -0.26
CA ARG A 36 -2.08 23.42 0.10
C ARG A 36 -1.37 24.13 1.25
N ASN A 37 -0.96 23.39 2.28
CA ASN A 37 -0.47 23.97 3.53
C ASN A 37 1.02 24.29 3.52
N THR A 38 1.85 23.47 2.87
CA THR A 38 3.31 23.64 2.90
C THR A 38 3.83 24.37 1.67
N GLY A 39 3.07 24.40 0.56
CA GLY A 39 3.53 24.89 -0.74
C GLY A 39 4.69 24.10 -1.34
N SER A 40 5.21 23.09 -0.62
CA SER A 40 6.33 22.25 -1.03
C SER A 40 5.80 20.95 -1.61
N SER A 41 5.88 20.84 -2.93
CA SER A 41 5.52 19.61 -3.65
C SER A 41 6.30 18.40 -3.13
N HIS A 42 7.57 18.58 -2.79
CA HIS A 42 8.42 17.51 -2.26
C HIS A 42 7.86 16.92 -0.96
N GLN A 43 7.45 17.76 -0.01
CA GLN A 43 6.83 17.30 1.25
C GLN A 43 5.47 16.63 1.03
N ALA A 44 4.68 17.13 0.08
CA ALA A 44 3.41 16.50 -0.28
C ALA A 44 3.63 15.08 -0.84
N PHE A 45 4.60 14.90 -1.75
CA PHE A 45 4.90 13.60 -2.36
C PHE A 45 5.38 12.54 -1.37
N ILE A 46 5.98 12.93 -0.23
CA ILE A 46 6.36 11.98 0.83
C ILE A 46 5.16 11.13 1.25
N VAL A 47 3.96 11.72 1.34
CA VAL A 47 2.75 11.00 1.74
C VAL A 47 2.41 9.88 0.75
N LEU A 48 2.51 10.17 -0.55
CA LEU A 48 2.27 9.18 -1.61
C LEU A 48 3.36 8.11 -1.63
N TYR A 49 4.62 8.48 -1.40
CA TYR A 49 5.71 7.51 -1.29
C TYR A 49 5.54 6.58 -0.09
N MET A 50 5.12 7.11 1.07
CA MET A 50 4.87 6.29 2.25
C MET A 50 3.68 5.35 2.04
N TRP A 51 2.61 5.82 1.39
CA TRP A 51 1.51 4.94 0.99
C TRP A 51 2.00 3.82 0.07
N ALA A 52 2.74 4.14 -1.00
CA ALA A 52 3.22 3.16 -1.96
C ALA A 52 4.15 2.12 -1.31
N LEU A 53 5.06 2.56 -0.42
CA LEU A 53 5.94 1.68 0.33
C LEU A 53 5.16 0.75 1.26
N ASN A 54 4.18 1.26 2.01
CA ASN A 54 3.34 0.44 2.88
C ASN A 54 2.53 -0.60 2.08
N THR A 55 1.96 -0.19 0.95
CA THR A 55 1.23 -1.08 0.04
C THR A 55 2.12 -2.16 -0.55
N ALA A 56 3.37 -1.84 -0.91
CA ALA A 56 4.36 -2.81 -1.38
C ALA A 56 4.81 -3.77 -0.27
N ILE A 57 5.02 -3.26 0.95
CA ILE A 57 5.35 -4.09 2.13
C ILE A 57 4.21 -5.06 2.42
N ASP A 58 2.95 -4.63 2.35
CA ASP A 58 1.80 -5.52 2.53
C ASP A 58 1.78 -6.66 1.50
N LEU A 59 2.07 -6.35 0.23
CA LEU A 59 2.19 -7.37 -0.81
C LEU A 59 3.31 -8.37 -0.53
N LEU A 60 4.49 -7.86 -0.13
CA LEU A 60 5.64 -8.70 0.22
C LEU A 60 5.34 -9.58 1.44
N ARG A 61 4.63 -9.06 2.45
CA ARG A 61 4.19 -9.85 3.61
C ARG A 61 3.22 -10.95 3.20
N LYS A 62 2.22 -10.65 2.37
CA LYS A 62 1.31 -11.66 1.81
C LYS A 62 2.04 -12.73 0.98
N PHE A 63 3.12 -12.36 0.31
CA PHE A 63 3.97 -13.30 -0.42
C PHE A 63 4.77 -14.22 0.51
N ILE A 64 5.30 -13.70 1.63
CA ILE A 64 6.14 -14.45 2.57
C ILE A 64 5.30 -15.31 3.52
N ASP A 65 4.25 -14.72 4.12
CA ASP A 65 3.46 -15.34 5.19
C ASP A 65 2.25 -16.15 4.66
N GLY A 66 1.94 -16.03 3.37
CA GLY A 66 0.75 -16.61 2.74
C GLY A 66 -0.51 -15.76 2.96
N PRO A 67 -1.68 -16.20 2.46
CA PRO A 67 -2.94 -15.50 2.70
C PRO A 67 -3.23 -15.51 4.20
N VAL A 68 -3.11 -14.33 4.82
CA VAL A 68 -3.55 -14.09 6.20
C VAL A 68 -5.06 -14.30 6.20
N GLN A 69 -5.51 -15.42 6.79
CA GLN A 69 -6.92 -15.76 6.97
C GLN A 69 -7.64 -14.73 7.82
#